data_AF-A0ABD6DF84-F1
#
_entry.id   AF-A0ABD6DF84-F1
#
_cell.length_a   1.000
_cell.length_b   1.000
_cell.length_c   1.000
_cell.angle_alpha   90.00
_cell.angle_beta   90.00
_cell.angle_gamma   90.00
#
_symmetry.space_group_name_H-M   'P 1'
#
loop_
_entity.id
_entity.type
_entity.pdbx_description
1 polymer ?
#
loop_
_entity_poly.entity_id
_entity_poly.type
_entity_poly.pdbx_seq_one_letter_code
_entity_poly.pdbx_strand_id
1 'polypeptide(L)'
;MSQKSLDDTIKFRAGPLKEAATELDSVHLGGINISELAREGLSQMLRRSMTDDDKIAIYERYSAGDLSEEATRVLLGDEFDMLQEDIEAFREAVEADTSDYLV
;
A
#
# COMPACT_ATOMS: atom_id res chain seq x y z
N MET A 1 21.29 20.73 -8.18
CA MET A 1 20.00 20.55 -8.89
C MET A 1 20.18 19.44 -9.92
N SER A 2 19.99 18.17 -9.54
CA SER A 2 20.10 17.06 -10.50
C SER A 2 18.70 16.71 -10.98
N GLN A 3 18.43 17.09 -12.22
CA GLN A 3 17.20 16.83 -12.93
C GLN A 3 17.26 15.38 -13.43
N LYS A 4 16.84 14.44 -12.60
CA LYS A 4 16.53 13.07 -13.02
C LYS A 4 15.09 12.82 -12.64
N SER A 5 14.17 13.26 -13.50
CA SER A 5 12.82 12.70 -13.53
C SER A 5 12.99 11.23 -13.92
N LEU A 6 13.28 10.40 -12.93
CA LEU A 6 13.32 8.95 -13.08
C LEU A 6 11.91 8.54 -13.50
N ASP A 7 11.82 7.80 -14.59
CA ASP A 7 10.58 7.16 -15.00
C ASP A 7 10.11 6.25 -13.85
N ASP A 8 9.06 6.67 -13.11
CA ASP A 8 8.50 5.94 -11.96
C ASP A 8 7.73 4.66 -12.38
N THR A 9 7.84 4.27 -13.65
CA THR A 9 7.18 3.10 -14.21
C THR A 9 7.95 1.81 -13.91
N ILE A 10 7.25 0.83 -13.33
CA ILE A 10 7.75 -0.55 -13.23
C ILE A 10 7.56 -1.27 -14.58
N LYS A 11 8.64 -1.82 -15.14
CA LYS A 11 8.62 -2.56 -16.41
C LYS A 11 8.80 -4.05 -16.17
N PHE A 12 7.85 -4.85 -16.63
CA PHE A 12 7.87 -6.31 -16.51
C PHE A 12 8.13 -7.00 -17.84
N ARG A 13 8.71 -8.20 -17.78
CA ARG A 13 8.71 -9.13 -18.92
C ARG A 13 7.40 -9.91 -18.89
N ALA A 14 6.41 -9.44 -19.65
CA ALA A 14 5.05 -9.98 -19.58
C ALA A 14 4.91 -11.43 -20.11
N GLY A 15 5.71 -11.83 -21.12
CA GLY A 15 5.67 -13.20 -21.64
C GLY A 15 4.23 -13.68 -21.97
N PRO A 16 3.82 -14.89 -21.54
CA PRO A 16 2.47 -15.41 -21.74
C PRO A 16 1.34 -14.55 -21.14
N LEU A 17 1.62 -13.72 -20.12
CA LEU A 17 0.60 -12.85 -19.53
C LEU A 17 0.11 -11.80 -20.52
N LYS A 18 0.97 -11.36 -21.46
CA LYS A 18 0.55 -10.42 -22.50
C LYS A 18 -0.48 -11.05 -23.43
N GLU A 19 -0.25 -12.29 -23.83
CA GLU A 19 -1.18 -13.04 -24.68
C GLU A 19 -2.52 -13.25 -23.97
N ALA A 20 -2.49 -13.73 -22.72
CA ALA A 20 -3.69 -13.93 -21.92
C ALA A 20 -4.48 -12.62 -21.70
N ALA A 21 -3.82 -11.51 -21.37
CA ALA A 21 -4.47 -10.22 -21.20
C ALA A 21 -5.05 -9.70 -22.52
N THR A 22 -4.36 -9.89 -23.65
CA THR A 22 -4.86 -9.47 -24.97
C THR A 22 -6.07 -10.29 -25.39
N GLU A 23 -6.07 -11.60 -25.14
CA GLU A 23 -7.21 -12.47 -25.39
C GLU A 23 -8.42 -12.03 -24.54
N LEU A 24 -8.19 -11.78 -23.24
CA LEU A 24 -9.25 -11.32 -22.34
C LEU A 24 -9.81 -9.96 -22.75
N ASP A 25 -8.96 -9.01 -23.16
CA ASP A 25 -9.37 -7.71 -23.69
C ASP A 25 -10.26 -7.87 -24.93
N SER A 26 -9.94 -8.82 -25.81
CA SER A 26 -10.70 -9.04 -27.05
C SER A 26 -12.12 -9.59 -26.82
N VAL A 27 -12.33 -10.33 -25.73
CA VAL A 27 -13.64 -10.94 -25.40
C VAL A 27 -14.45 -10.10 -24.41
N HIS A 28 -13.83 -9.21 -23.64
CA HIS A 28 -14.51 -8.40 -22.63
C HIS A 28 -15.24 -7.21 -23.26
N LEU A 29 -16.57 -7.16 -23.13
CA LEU A 29 -17.36 -6.03 -23.59
C LEU A 29 -16.99 -4.77 -22.78
N GLY A 30 -16.27 -3.86 -23.41
CA GLY A 30 -15.74 -2.64 -22.78
C GLY A 30 -14.22 -2.62 -22.62
N GLY A 31 -13.52 -3.71 -22.98
CA GLY A 31 -12.08 -3.85 -22.82
C GLY A 31 -11.65 -4.00 -21.35
N ILE A 32 -10.36 -4.24 -21.13
CA ILE A 32 -9.75 -4.31 -19.80
C ILE A 32 -8.65 -3.27 -19.64
N ASN A 33 -8.51 -2.74 -18.43
CA ASN A 33 -7.40 -1.87 -18.08
C ASN A 33 -6.21 -2.70 -17.59
N ILE A 34 -5.33 -3.11 -18.51
CA ILE A 34 -4.16 -3.94 -18.20
C ILE A 34 -3.24 -3.29 -17.16
N SER A 35 -3.10 -1.95 -17.19
CA SER A 35 -2.26 -1.23 -16.22
C SER A 35 -2.84 -1.29 -14.81
N GLU A 36 -4.15 -1.17 -14.67
CA GLU A 36 -4.83 -1.33 -13.39
C GLU A 36 -4.72 -2.76 -12.88
N LEU A 37 -4.97 -3.76 -13.74
CA LEU A 37 -4.78 -5.18 -13.38
C LEU A 37 -3.35 -5.48 -12.92
N ALA A 38 -2.35 -4.88 -13.57
CA ALA A 38 -0.95 -5.03 -13.16
C ALA A 38 -0.67 -4.40 -11.80
N ARG A 39 -1.21 -3.21 -11.51
CA ARG A 39 -1.06 -2.53 -10.22
C ARG A 39 -1.74 -3.31 -9.10
N GLU A 40 -3.00 -3.68 -9.29
CA GLU A 40 -3.77 -4.45 -8.32
C GLU A 40 -3.15 -5.82 -8.07
N GLY A 41 -2.74 -6.51 -9.14
CA GLY A 41 -2.05 -7.79 -9.04
C GLY A 41 -0.74 -7.70 -8.26
N LEU A 42 0.07 -6.66 -8.51
CA LEU A 42 1.32 -6.44 -7.77
C LEU A 42 1.05 -6.15 -6.29
N SER A 43 0.11 -5.25 -5.97
CA SER A 43 -0.25 -4.92 -4.58
C SER A 43 -0.71 -6.16 -3.82
N GLN A 44 -1.61 -6.96 -4.40
CA GLN A 44 -2.07 -8.21 -3.80
C GLN A 44 -0.94 -9.21 -3.57
N MET A 45 -0.02 -9.35 -4.54
CA MET A 45 1.11 -10.28 -4.40
C MET A 45 2.13 -9.83 -3.36
N LEU A 46 2.41 -8.52 -3.25
CA LEU A 46 3.23 -7.97 -2.18
C LEU A 46 2.62 -8.31 -0.82
N ARG A 47 1.33 -8.03 -0.63
CA ARG A 47 0.59 -8.35 0.61
C ARG A 47 0.66 -9.82 0.98
N ARG A 48 0.39 -10.72 0.02
CA ARG A 48 0.42 -12.18 0.22
C ARG A 48 1.81 -12.73 0.53
N SER A 49 2.86 -12.02 0.14
CA SER A 49 4.24 -12.46 0.36
C SER A 49 4.80 -12.11 1.74
N MET A 50 4.11 -11.24 2.49
CA MET A 50 4.54 -10.80 3.81
C MET A 50 4.14 -11.79 4.90
N THR A 51 5.03 -11.96 5.86
CA THR A 51 4.75 -12.57 7.16
C THR A 51 4.22 -11.51 8.14
N ASP A 52 3.73 -11.94 9.30
CA ASP A 52 3.31 -11.00 10.36
C ASP A 52 4.50 -10.17 10.89
N ASP A 53 5.70 -10.75 10.97
CA ASP A 53 6.92 -10.03 11.34
C ASP A 53 7.27 -8.94 10.32
N ASP A 54 7.09 -9.21 9.02
CA ASP A 54 7.29 -8.21 7.97
C ASP A 54 6.34 -7.02 8.15
N LYS A 55 5.07 -7.27 8.50
CA LYS A 55 4.08 -6.21 8.73
C LYS A 55 4.50 -5.29 9.87
N ILE A 56 5.00 -5.86 10.98
CA ILE A 56 5.53 -5.10 12.12
C ILE A 56 6.67 -4.20 11.66
N ALA A 57 7.66 -4.77 10.95
CA ALA A 57 8.81 -4.02 10.46
C ALA A 57 8.41 -2.91 9.47
N ILE A 58 7.40 -3.14 8.63
CA ILE A 58 6.87 -2.11 7.72
C ILE A 58 6.25 -0.95 8.52
N TYR A 59 5.46 -1.24 9.55
CA TYR A 59 4.87 -0.20 10.39
C TYR A 59 5.94 0.60 11.16
N GLU A 60 6.96 -0.06 11.71
CA GLU A 60 8.06 0.62 12.39
C GLU A 60 8.79 1.59 11.47
N ARG A 61 9.05 1.18 10.23
CA ARG A 61 9.68 2.05 9.21
C ARG A 61 8.78 3.22 8.81
N TYR A 62 7.49 3.01 8.69
CA TYR A 62 6.52 4.10 8.50
C TYR A 62 6.57 5.08 9.67
N SER A 63 6.49 4.58 10.90
CA SER A 63 6.53 5.42 12.11
C SER A 63 7.83 6.19 12.27
N ALA A 64 8.95 5.67 11.75
CA ALA A 64 10.23 6.37 11.72
C ALA A 64 10.36 7.42 10.60
N GLY A 65 9.39 7.48 9.68
CA GLY A 65 9.42 8.34 8.49
C GLY A 65 10.27 7.79 7.33
N ASP A 66 10.73 6.54 7.42
CA ASP A 66 11.55 5.86 6.40
C ASP A 66 10.72 5.25 5.26
N LEU A 67 9.39 5.23 5.42
CA LEU A 67 8.43 4.73 4.43
C LEU A 67 7.25 5.70 4.34
N SER A 68 6.83 6.03 3.12
CA SER A 68 5.69 6.94 2.93
C SER A 68 4.38 6.26 3.34
N GLU A 69 3.38 7.07 3.68
CA GLU A 69 2.05 6.57 4.02
C GLU A 69 1.42 5.79 2.85
N GLU A 70 1.58 6.28 1.61
CA GLU A 70 1.02 5.62 0.43
C GLU A 70 1.65 4.24 0.19
N ALA A 71 2.98 4.12 0.34
CA ALA A 71 3.66 2.84 0.23
C ALA A 71 3.24 1.89 1.37
N THR A 72 3.03 2.43 2.57
CA THR A 72 2.56 1.67 3.72
C THR A 72 1.13 1.16 3.50
N ARG A 73 0.23 1.99 2.99
CA ARG A 73 -1.15 1.60 2.62
C ARG A 73 -1.18 0.56 1.50
N VAL A 74 -0.26 0.61 0.54
CA VAL A 74 -0.12 -0.47 -0.47
C VAL A 74 0.25 -1.79 0.20
N LEU A 75 1.12 -1.80 1.21
CA LEU A 75 1.60 -3.02 1.86
C LEU A 75 0.66 -3.56 2.94
N LEU A 76 0.13 -2.69 3.81
CA LEU A 76 -0.68 -3.10 4.96
C LEU A 76 -2.19 -3.03 4.67
N GLY A 77 -2.63 -2.25 3.68
CA GLY A 77 -4.04 -2.14 3.30
C GLY A 77 -4.92 -1.70 4.47
N ASP A 78 -6.09 -2.30 4.60
CA ASP A 78 -7.09 -1.96 5.63
C ASP A 78 -6.55 -2.12 7.06
N GLU A 79 -5.57 -3.01 7.28
CA GLU A 79 -4.92 -3.16 8.60
C GLU A 79 -4.19 -1.87 9.02
N PHE A 80 -3.67 -1.11 8.07
CA PHE A 80 -3.06 0.18 8.36
C PHE A 80 -4.07 1.22 8.80
N ASP A 81 -5.19 1.32 8.09
CA ASP A 81 -6.22 2.31 8.40
C ASP A 81 -6.87 2.00 9.77
N MET A 82 -7.16 0.72 10.08
CA MET A 82 -7.62 0.30 11.41
C MET A 82 -6.62 0.65 12.52
N LEU A 83 -5.33 0.42 12.28
CA LEU A 83 -4.28 0.74 13.26
C LEU A 83 -4.18 2.25 13.51
N GLN A 84 -4.34 3.08 12.48
CA GLN A 84 -4.35 4.54 12.64
C GLN A 84 -5.57 5.00 13.44
N GLU A 85 -6.75 4.44 13.16
CA GLU A 85 -7.96 4.72 13.93
C GLU A 85 -7.80 4.34 15.41
N ASP A 86 -7.25 3.16 15.69
CA ASP A 86 -6.98 2.71 17.06
C ASP A 86 -6.00 3.65 17.78
N ILE A 87 -4.90 4.03 17.13
CA ILE A 87 -3.89 4.95 17.70
C ILE A 87 -4.50 6.30 18.04
N GLU A 88 -5.33 6.85 17.16
CA GLU A 88 -5.96 8.14 17.40
C GLU A 88 -6.97 8.05 18.56
N ALA A 89 -7.80 7.00 18.60
CA ALA A 89 -8.72 6.77 19.71
C ALA A 89 -7.98 6.62 21.06
N PHE A 90 -6.84 5.94 21.08
CA PHE A 90 -5.99 5.84 22.27
C PHE A 90 -5.41 7.21 22.65
N ARG A 91 -4.96 8.02 21.69
CA ARG A 91 -4.42 9.36 21.95
C ARG A 91 -5.48 10.28 22.55
N GLU A 92 -6.67 10.33 21.95
CA GLU A 92 -7.80 11.12 22.45
C GLU A 92 -8.16 10.74 23.89
N ALA A 93 -8.19 9.44 24.20
CA ALA A 93 -8.49 8.97 25.55
C ALA A 93 -7.42 9.39 26.58
N VAL A 94 -6.14 9.37 26.22
CA VAL A 94 -5.04 9.79 27.11
C VAL A 94 -5.03 11.31 27.32
N GLU A 95 -5.29 12.10 26.28
CA GLU A 95 -5.39 13.56 26.40
C GLU A 95 -6.59 13.98 27.26
N ALA A 96 -7.73 13.29 27.13
CA ALA A 96 -8.90 13.50 27.97
C ALA A 96 -8.67 13.13 29.44
N ASP A 97 -7.90 12.08 29.74
CA ASP A 97 -7.60 11.66 31.12
C ASP A 97 -6.54 12.55 31.78
N THR A 98 -5.52 13.01 31.06
CA THR A 98 -4.44 13.85 31.61
C THR A 98 -4.83 15.32 31.84
N SER A 99 -5.88 15.80 31.18
CA SER A 99 -6.40 17.17 31.37
C SER A 99 -7.10 17.37 32.72
N ASP A 100 -7.59 16.30 33.36
CA ASP A 100 -8.14 16.34 34.73
C ASP A 100 -7.05 16.43 35.82
N TYR A 101 -5.77 16.22 35.48
CA TYR A 101 -4.65 16.21 36.43
C TYR A 101 -3.63 17.35 36.24
N LEU A 102 -3.80 18.20 35.23
CA LEU A 102 -2.99 19.41 35.04
C LEU A 102 -3.64 20.60 35.77
N VAL A 103 -3.40 20.68 37.09
CA VAL A 103 -3.71 21.85 37.95
C VAL A 103 -2.48 22.73 38.15
#